data_AF-A0A1Z4R650-F1
#
_entry.id   AF-A0A1Z4R650-F1
#
_cell.length_a   1.000
_cell.length_b   1.000
_cell.length_c   1.000
_cell.angle_alpha   90.00
_cell.angle_beta   90.00
_cell.angle_gamma   90.00
#
_symmetry.space_group_name_H-M   'P 1'
#
loop_
_entity.id
_entity.type
_entity.pdbx_description
1 polymer ?
#
loop_
_entity_poly.entity_id
_entity_poly.type
_entity_poly.pdbx_seq_one_letter_code
_entity_poly.pdbx_strand_id
1 'polypeptide(L)' 'MKVYFKEYQVVIEEIEKAESLGDINNIKKLKSSDGDYYRIRIGNYRIGLTISDDIIIFVRALQRKDIYKYFP' A
#
# COMPACT_ATOMS: atom_id res chain seq x y z
N MET A 1 20.49 4.23 4.47
CA MET A 1 19.12 3.75 4.20
C MET A 1 19.14 2.99 2.88
N LYS A 2 19.23 1.65 2.91
CA LYS A 2 19.10 0.84 1.67
C LYS A 2 17.60 0.73 1.37
N VAL A 3 17.13 1.49 0.40
CA VAL A 3 15.77 1.36 -0.12
C VAL A 3 15.76 0.11 -1.01
N TYR A 4 15.01 -0.92 -0.60
CA TYR A 4 14.88 -2.19 -1.33
C TYR A 4 13.99 -2.00 -2.55
N PHE A 5 14.48 -1.29 -3.57
CA PHE A 5 13.75 -0.99 -4.81
C PHE A 5 13.02 -2.20 -5.42
N LYS A 6 13.65 -3.38 -5.33
CA LYS A 6 13.12 -4.61 -5.90
C LYS A 6 11.79 -5.06 -5.29
N GLU A 7 11.60 -4.90 -3.97
CA GLU A 7 10.35 -5.32 -3.32
C GLU A 7 9.18 -4.39 -3.67
N TYR A 8 9.45 -3.09 -3.84
CA TYR A 8 8.45 -2.12 -4.28
C TYR A 8 8.06 -2.33 -5.73
N GLN A 9 9.04 -2.61 -6.60
CA GLN A 9 8.79 -2.93 -8.00
C GLN A 9 7.86 -4.13 -8.15
N VAL A 10 8.09 -5.21 -7.39
CA VAL A 10 7.23 -6.40 -7.41
C VAL A 10 5.78 -6.04 -7.06
N VAL A 11 5.58 -5.19 -6.04
CA VAL A 11 4.22 -4.78 -5.65
C VAL A 11 3.54 -3.93 -6.74
N ILE A 12 4.29 -3.04 -7.41
CA ILE A 12 3.73 -2.23 -8.50
C ILE A 12 3.34 -3.15 -9.68
N GLU A 13 4.24 -4.05 -10.10
CA GLU A 13 3.96 -5.00 -11.19
C GLU A 13 2.81 -5.95 -10.87
N GLU A 14 2.64 -6.31 -9.59
CA GLU A 14 1.52 -7.14 -9.13
C GLU A 14 0.19 -6.38 -9.22
N ILE A 15 0.19 -5.11 -8.81
CA ILE A 15 -1.00 -4.24 -8.90
C ILE A 15 -1.39 -3.99 -10.36
N GLU A 16 -0.44 -3.76 -11.25
CA GLU A 16 -0.70 -3.54 -12.68
C GLU A 16 -1.33 -4.76 -13.37
N LYS A 17 -1.12 -5.97 -12.83
CA LYS A 17 -1.66 -7.23 -13.36
C LYS A 17 -2.92 -7.70 -12.64
N ALA A 18 -3.31 -7.05 -11.54
CA ALA A 18 -4.46 -7.42 -10.74
C ALA A 18 -5.75 -6.99 -11.44
N GLU A 19 -6.74 -7.90 -11.54
CA GLU A 19 -8.07 -7.56 -12.05
C GLU A 19 -8.97 -6.98 -10.95
N SER A 20 -8.64 -7.26 -9.69
CA SER A 20 -9.34 -6.77 -8.52
C SER A 20 -8.40 -6.56 -7.33
N LEU A 21 -8.85 -5.80 -6.33
CA LEU A 21 -8.10 -5.64 -5.08
C LEU A 21 -7.89 -6.95 -4.33
N GLY A 22 -8.74 -7.96 -4.56
CA GLY A 22 -8.59 -9.27 -3.95
C GLY A 22 -7.34 -10.02 -4.43
N ASP A 23 -6.84 -9.68 -5.62
CA ASP A 23 -5.71 -10.36 -6.25
C ASP A 23 -4.36 -9.83 -5.75
N ILE A 24 -4.35 -8.65 -5.12
CA ILE A 24 -3.13 -8.01 -4.61
C ILE A 24 -2.75 -8.64 -3.27
N ASN A 25 -1.59 -9.29 -3.22
CA ASN A 25 -1.09 -9.91 -2.01
C ASN A 25 -0.83 -8.89 -0.89
N ASN A 26 -1.13 -9.32 0.34
CA ASN A 26 -0.87 -8.55 1.56
C ASN A 26 -1.58 -7.18 1.66
N ILE A 27 -2.52 -6.88 0.77
CA ILE A 27 -3.38 -5.70 0.89
C ILE A 27 -4.38 -5.90 2.04
N LYS A 28 -4.68 -4.81 2.74
CA LYS A 28 -5.73 -4.78 3.75
C LYS A 28 -6.38 -3.41 3.79
N LYS A 29 -7.72 -3.37 3.70
CA LYS A 29 -8.49 -2.15 3.97
C LYS A 29 -8.30 -1.72 5.43
N LEU A 30 -8.04 -0.45 5.64
CA LEU A 30 -7.86 0.14 6.96
C LEU A 30 -9.19 0.69 7.47
N LYS A 31 -9.33 0.76 8.80
CA LYS A 31 -10.44 1.49 9.42
C LYS A 31 -10.06 2.98 9.42
N SER A 32 -10.78 3.78 8.65
CA SER A 32 -10.67 5.24 8.63
C SER A 32 -12.07 5.83 8.62
N SER A 33 -12.24 7.00 9.24
CA SER A 33 -13.47 7.80 9.11
C SER A 33 -13.53 8.54 7.76
N ASP A 34 -12.38 8.75 7.12
CA ASP A 34 -12.22 9.76 6.06
C ASP A 34 -11.87 9.11 4.71
N GLY A 35 -12.69 8.16 4.27
CA GLY A 35 -12.55 7.50 2.97
C GLY A 35 -11.80 6.17 3.00
N ASP A 36 -11.61 5.61 1.80
CA ASP A 36 -11.17 4.24 1.61
C ASP A 36 -9.65 4.11 1.49
N TYR A 37 -9.01 3.83 2.62
CA TYR A 37 -7.57 3.59 2.69
C TYR A 37 -7.21 2.12 2.80
N TYR A 38 -6.09 1.76 2.19
CA TYR A 38 -5.56 0.41 2.17
C TYR A 38 -4.08 0.42 2.51
N ARG A 39 -3.59 -0.75 2.92
CA ARG A 39 -2.17 -0.94 3.21
C ARG A 39 -1.67 -2.27 2.70
N ILE A 40 -0.56 -2.24 1.96
CA ILE A 40 0.22 -3.41 1.56
C ILE A 40 1.41 -3.58 2.50
N ARG A 41 1.63 -4.79 3.00
CA ARG A 41 2.77 -5.13 3.87
C ARG A 41 3.93 -5.65 3.03
N ILE A 42 5.12 -5.06 3.21
CA ILE A 42 6.38 -5.54 2.63
C ILE A 42 7.39 -5.67 3.76
N GLY A 43 7.55 -6.88 4.31
CA GLY A 43 8.43 -7.12 5.46
C GLY A 43 8.20 -6.15 6.63
N ASN A 44 9.19 -5.27 6.88
CA ASN A 44 9.18 -4.24 7.92
C ASN A 44 8.63 -2.87 7.46
N TYR A 45 8.24 -2.75 6.19
CA TYR A 45 7.61 -1.57 5.60
C TYR A 45 6.14 -1.81 5.28
N ARG A 46 5.44 -0.69 5.11
CA ARG A 46 4.03 -0.62 4.76
C ARG A 46 3.86 0.44 3.69
N ILE A 47 3.13 0.09 2.65
CA ILE A 47 2.69 1.02 1.63
C ILE A 47 1.25 1.38 1.95
N GLY A 48 0.97 2.66 2.14
CA GLY A 48 -0.38 3.19 2.26
C GLY A 48 -0.86 3.69 0.91
N LEU A 49 -2.08 3.33 0.53
CA LEU A 49 -2.70 3.73 -0.72
C LEU A 49 -4.19 4.06 -0.54
N THR A 50 -4.71 4.86 -1.46
CA THR A 50 -6.14 5.15 -1.62
C THR A 50 -6.55 4.87 -3.05
N ILE A 51 -7.85 4.73 -3.28
CA ILE A 51 -8.42 4.42 -4.59
C ILE A 51 -9.50 5.44 -4.86
N SER A 52 -9.41 6.13 -6.00
CA SER A 52 -10.42 7.09 -6.47
C SER A 52 -10.57 6.90 -7.96
N ASP A 53 -11.82 6.75 -8.44
CA ASP A 53 -12.13 6.69 -9.87
C ASP A 53 -11.28 5.64 -10.62
N ASP A 54 -11.15 4.45 -10.03
CA ASP A 54 -10.31 3.33 -10.50
C ASP A 54 -8.79 3.63 -10.58
N ILE A 55 -8.35 4.74 -10.01
CA ILE A 55 -6.93 5.11 -9.89
C ILE A 55 -6.42 4.72 -8.51
N ILE A 56 -5.38 3.89 -8.49
CA ILE A 56 -4.62 3.56 -7.27
C ILE A 56 -3.57 4.66 -7.05
N ILE A 57 -3.64 5.32 -5.89
CA ILE A 57 -2.71 6.37 -5.49
C ILE A 57 -1.90 5.89 -4.29
N PHE A 58 -0.58 5.74 -4.48
CA PHE A 58 0.35 5.47 -3.39
C PHE A 58 0.60 6.73 -2.57
N VAL A 59 0.14 6.74 -1.32
CA VAL A 59 0.20 7.92 -0.44
C VAL A 59 1.48 7.91 0.40
N ARG A 60 1.88 6.76 0.96
CA ARG A 60 3.04 6.64 1.87
C ARG A 60 3.75 5.30 1.70
N ALA A 61 5.05 5.30 1.98
CA ALA A 61 5.85 4.08 2.16
C ALA A 61 6.75 4.26 3.39
N LEU A 62 6.36 3.64 4.51
CA LEU A 62 6.99 3.89 5.82
C LEU A 62 7.23 2.58 6.60
N GLN A 63 8.16 2.61 7.56
CA GLN A 63 8.33 1.49 8.49
C GLN A 63 7.10 1.32 9.40
N ARG A 64 6.93 0.12 9.98
CA ARG A 64 5.82 -0.20 10.92
C ARG A 64 5.57 0.87 11.97
N LYS A 65 6.66 1.33 12.58
CA LYS A 65 6.64 2.21 13.75
C LYS A 65 6.20 3.64 13.40
N ASP A 66 6.30 4.01 12.12
CA ASP A 66 6.06 5.38 11.68
C ASP A 66 4.74 5.51 10.92
N ILE A 67 4.30 4.48 10.19
CA ILE A 67 3.13 4.62 9.32
C ILE A 67 1.88 5.06 10.07
N TYR A 68 1.60 4.49 11.26
CA TYR A 68 0.39 4.81 12.03
C TYR A 68 0.38 6.22 12.62
N LYS A 69 1.50 6.95 12.60
CA LYS A 69 1.53 8.37 12.96
C LYS A 69 1.06 9.27 11.82
N TYR A 70 1.11 8.78 10.59
CA TYR A 70 0.97 9.58 9.38
C TYR A 70 -0.01 8.99 8.35
N PHE A 71 -0.59 7.80 8.63
CA PHE A 71 -1.47 7.04 7.74
C PHE A 71 -2.17 5.84 8.45
N PRO A 72 -3.47 5.55 8.21
CA PRO A 72 -4.37 6.32 7.38
C PRO A 72 -4.69 7.65 8.06
#